data_AF-A0A2N2PIT5-F1
#
_entry.id   AF-A0A2N2PIT5-F1
#
_cell.length_a   1.000
_cell.length_b   1.000
_cell.length_c   1.000
_cell.angle_alpha   90.00
_cell.angle_beta   90.00
_cell.angle_gamma   90.00
#
_symmetry.space_group_name_H-M   'P 1'
#
loop_
_entity.id
_entity.type
_entity.pdbx_description
1 polymer ?
#
loop_
_entity_poly.entity_id
_entity_poly.type
_entity_poly.pdbx_seq_one_letter_code
_entity_poly.pdbx_strand_id
1 'polypeptide(L)'
;MKNTWSPPENYEEIESDIKWVRVWAPSKRRHEPPIHKKYACPNCGAPTEFDIIHQSIACPFCGFLTKPNTNIIGKSAKELEFRLDSLQKSTESWKASRDIFHCDNCGAELALEKADITATCPFCTSNKVGLQSAPMEEFEPQAIITISVTKEEVVNKIKVWLGKGWFHPAQLSNSALIQFLNALYIPVWTFDASIDSTWNALVGYEKQESYYDSSDKTWKTRTKIDWRWENGSVNRFIDDMLIPGSKYVNARLFNHIEPFDLTKMADFNPDFLAGWKAHTYTKYLPDAWEEGKRNIRETMKNACNDQIPSQHVRNFSMTADFKDESWRYILLPVYLISYQYNQQIFQIMVNAQTGKIAGQKPVEWKKVWFAILGLISPGALTTVLGLLLSLLGGIGIILLVIGGVLFIIGLIISITIYQNAKNSEEGTSE
;
A
#
# COMPACT_ATOMS: atom_id res chain seq x y z
N MET A 1 -23.77 -4.18 -68.31
CA MET A 1 -22.47 -4.08 -67.62
C MET A 1 -22.61 -4.78 -66.28
N LYS A 2 -21.96 -5.94 -66.09
CA LYS A 2 -22.01 -6.66 -64.80
C LYS A 2 -21.09 -5.92 -63.83
N ASN A 3 -21.66 -5.28 -62.81
CA ASN A 3 -20.90 -4.73 -61.70
C ASN A 3 -20.34 -5.92 -60.91
N THR A 4 -19.07 -6.27 -61.12
CA THR A 4 -18.35 -7.22 -60.29
C THR A 4 -17.97 -6.51 -59.01
N TRP A 5 -18.77 -6.71 -57.96
CA TRP A 5 -18.42 -6.28 -56.62
C TRP A 5 -17.22 -7.10 -56.12
N SER A 6 -16.24 -6.41 -55.54
CA SER A 6 -15.07 -7.00 -54.87
C SER A 6 -15.12 -6.64 -53.39
N PRO A 7 -14.70 -7.55 -52.49
CA PRO A 7 -14.68 -7.30 -51.06
C PRO A 7 -13.65 -6.23 -50.67
N PRO A 8 -13.84 -5.53 -49.53
CA PRO A 8 -12.85 -4.59 -48.99
C PRO A 8 -11.54 -5.29 -48.59
N GLU A 9 -10.46 -4.52 -48.48
CA GLU A 9 -9.20 -5.01 -47.89
C GLU A 9 -9.45 -5.52 -46.45
N ASN A 10 -8.86 -6.67 -46.12
CA ASN A 10 -9.01 -7.37 -44.83
C ASN A 10 -10.36 -8.08 -44.61
N TYR A 11 -11.03 -8.53 -45.68
CA TYR A 11 -12.18 -9.43 -45.58
C TYR A 11 -11.87 -10.78 -46.25
N GLU A 12 -12.27 -11.88 -45.61
CA GLU A 12 -12.15 -13.23 -46.13
C GLU A 12 -13.53 -13.87 -46.30
N GLU A 13 -13.68 -14.70 -47.33
CA GLU A 13 -14.93 -15.42 -47.59
C GLU A 13 -15.07 -16.56 -46.56
N ILE A 14 -16.20 -16.59 -45.86
CA ILE A 14 -16.55 -17.63 -44.90
C ILE A 14 -17.67 -18.51 -45.46
N GLU A 15 -17.71 -19.77 -45.01
CA GLU A 15 -18.72 -20.73 -45.45
C GLU A 15 -20.13 -20.26 -45.06
N SER A 16 -21.06 -20.28 -46.02
CA SER A 16 -22.45 -19.91 -45.80
C SER A 16 -23.31 -21.17 -45.71
N ASP A 17 -24.24 -21.20 -44.75
CA ASP A 17 -25.27 -22.24 -44.64
C ASP A 17 -26.24 -22.25 -45.85
N ILE A 18 -26.18 -21.23 -46.71
CA ILE A 18 -27.01 -21.10 -47.90
C ILE A 18 -26.12 -21.22 -49.14
N LYS A 19 -26.32 -22.28 -49.93
CA LYS A 19 -25.49 -22.66 -51.11
C LYS A 19 -25.25 -21.57 -52.16
N TRP A 20 -26.04 -20.51 -52.20
CA TRP A 20 -25.97 -19.43 -53.20
C TRP A 20 -25.62 -18.06 -52.60
N VAL A 21 -25.30 -18.00 -51.31
CA VAL A 21 -24.87 -16.77 -50.63
C VAL A 21 -23.38 -16.86 -50.33
N ARG A 22 -22.65 -15.80 -50.68
CA ARG A 22 -21.24 -15.64 -50.30
C ARG A 22 -21.17 -14.62 -49.17
N VAL A 23 -20.59 -15.01 -48.04
CA VAL A 23 -20.47 -14.15 -46.86
C VAL A 23 -19.00 -13.78 -46.69
N TRP A 24 -18.73 -12.49 -46.50
CA TRP A 24 -17.38 -11.98 -46.26
C TRP A 24 -17.34 -11.44 -44.84
N ALA A 25 -16.42 -11.96 -44.03
CA ALA A 25 -16.16 -11.47 -42.68
C ALA A 25 -14.81 -10.76 -42.62
N PRO A 26 -14.60 -9.81 -41.70
CA PRO A 26 -13.28 -9.26 -41.46
C PRO A 26 -12.32 -10.42 -41.19
N SER A 27 -11.21 -10.50 -41.93
CA SER A 27 -10.20 -11.51 -41.69
C SER A 27 -9.77 -11.37 -40.25
N LYS A 28 -9.80 -12.47 -39.49
CA LYS A 28 -9.21 -12.46 -38.15
C LYS A 28 -7.76 -12.08 -38.37
N ARG A 29 -7.36 -10.84 -38.01
CA ARG A 29 -5.94 -10.45 -38.04
C ARG A 29 -5.23 -11.57 -37.32
N ARG A 30 -4.35 -12.31 -38.02
CA ARG A 30 -3.50 -13.27 -37.34
C ARG A 30 -2.78 -12.45 -36.28
N HIS A 31 -3.08 -12.73 -35.02
CA HIS A 31 -2.32 -12.17 -33.93
C HIS A 31 -0.90 -12.66 -34.16
N GLU A 32 -0.04 -11.75 -34.59
CA GLU A 32 1.39 -12.01 -34.59
C GLU A 32 1.73 -12.40 -33.14
N PRO A 33 2.36 -13.56 -32.91
CA PRO A 33 2.64 -14.00 -31.56
C PRO A 33 3.38 -12.87 -30.84
N PRO A 34 3.02 -12.57 -29.59
CA PRO A 34 3.63 -11.47 -28.87
C PRO A 34 5.15 -11.59 -28.93
N ILE A 35 5.80 -10.48 -29.26
CA ILE A 35 7.26 -10.41 -29.21
C ILE A 35 7.64 -10.53 -27.73
N HIS A 36 7.96 -11.74 -27.31
CA HIS A 36 8.55 -11.98 -26.00
C HIS A 36 9.96 -11.35 -26.02
N LYS A 37 10.12 -10.20 -25.37
CA LYS A 37 11.46 -9.62 -25.16
C LYS A 37 12.25 -10.62 -24.31
N LYS A 38 13.23 -11.30 -24.91
CA LYS A 38 14.13 -12.21 -24.21
C LYS A 38 15.24 -11.37 -23.59
N TYR A 39 15.35 -11.35 -22.26
CA TYR A 39 16.47 -10.73 -21.54
C TYR A 39 17.69 -11.66 -21.56
N ALA A 40 18.09 -12.09 -22.74
CA ALA A 40 19.28 -12.90 -22.97
C ALA A 40 20.41 -11.99 -23.45
N CYS A 41 21.59 -12.17 -22.87
CA CYS A 41 22.77 -11.40 -23.20
C CYS A 41 23.15 -11.63 -24.67
N PRO A 42 23.33 -10.56 -25.48
CA PRO A 42 23.70 -10.71 -26.89
C PRO A 42 25.10 -11.31 -27.08
N ASN A 43 25.96 -11.23 -26.07
CA ASN A 43 27.34 -11.72 -26.14
C ASN A 43 27.48 -13.21 -25.78
N CYS A 44 26.72 -13.71 -24.79
CA CYS A 44 26.89 -15.07 -24.27
C CYS A 44 25.59 -15.88 -24.10
N GLY A 45 24.43 -15.29 -24.35
CA GLY A 45 23.12 -15.94 -24.21
C GLY A 45 22.62 -16.14 -22.78
N ALA A 46 23.43 -15.84 -21.76
CA ALA A 46 23.04 -15.92 -20.35
C ALA A 46 21.99 -14.84 -19.99
N PRO A 47 21.16 -15.04 -18.95
CA PRO A 47 20.20 -14.04 -18.52
C PRO A 47 20.89 -12.73 -18.11
N THR A 48 20.27 -11.60 -18.45
CA THR A 48 20.70 -10.26 -18.04
C THR A 48 19.85 -9.76 -16.88
N GLU A 49 20.45 -8.90 -16.05
CA GLU A 49 19.81 -8.28 -14.90
C GLU A 49 19.96 -6.76 -14.97
N PHE A 50 19.05 -6.03 -14.33
CA PHE A 50 19.20 -4.60 -14.17
C PHE A 50 20.23 -4.27 -13.07
N ASP A 51 21.35 -3.67 -13.45
CA ASP A 51 22.38 -3.14 -12.55
C ASP A 51 21.92 -1.80 -11.96
N ILE A 52 21.64 -1.81 -10.67
CA ILE A 52 21.13 -0.67 -9.90
C ILE A 52 22.19 0.44 -9.75
N ILE A 53 23.48 0.09 -9.71
CA ILE A 53 24.58 1.05 -9.51
C ILE A 53 24.83 1.84 -10.80
N HIS A 54 24.90 1.13 -11.93
CA HIS A 54 25.19 1.71 -13.23
C HIS A 54 23.92 2.17 -13.99
N GLN A 55 22.73 1.85 -13.45
CA GLN A 55 21.42 2.11 -14.08
C GLN A 55 21.39 1.58 -15.52
N SER A 56 21.79 0.31 -15.67
CA SER A 56 22.02 -0.33 -16.97
C SER A 56 21.66 -1.81 -16.93
N ILE A 57 21.39 -2.41 -18.07
CA ILE A 57 21.25 -3.86 -18.19
C ILE A 57 22.65 -4.45 -18.22
N ALA A 58 22.96 -5.35 -17.28
CA ALA A 58 24.24 -6.02 -17.17
C ALA A 58 24.09 -7.54 -17.27
N CYS A 59 25.11 -8.20 -17.83
CA CYS A 59 25.22 -9.65 -17.80
C CYS A 59 26.22 -10.05 -16.71
N PRO A 60 25.80 -10.75 -15.64
CA PRO A 60 26.70 -11.14 -14.55
C PRO A 60 27.75 -12.19 -14.98
N PHE A 61 27.54 -12.85 -16.13
CA PHE A 61 28.42 -13.92 -16.61
C PHE A 61 29.58 -13.43 -17.48
N CYS A 62 29.37 -12.43 -18.34
CA CYS A 62 30.38 -11.97 -19.29
C CYS A 62 30.72 -10.48 -19.18
N GLY A 63 30.04 -9.74 -18.31
CA GLY A 63 30.28 -8.30 -18.10
C GLY A 63 29.71 -7.40 -19.20
N PHE A 64 28.85 -7.91 -20.09
CA PHE A 64 28.12 -7.07 -21.04
C PHE A 64 27.29 -6.02 -20.30
N LEU A 65 27.30 -4.77 -20.79
CA LEU A 65 26.60 -3.65 -20.18
C LEU A 65 25.97 -2.75 -21.26
N THR A 66 24.69 -2.46 -21.14
CA THR A 66 23.97 -1.53 -22.04
C THR A 66 23.02 -0.66 -21.26
N LYS A 67 22.95 0.64 -21.59
CA LYS A 67 21.97 1.54 -20.98
C LYS A 67 20.60 1.32 -21.61
N PRO A 68 19.51 1.24 -20.81
CA PRO A 68 18.17 1.27 -21.37
C PRO A 68 17.94 2.61 -22.09
N ASN A 69 17.33 2.57 -23.26
CA ASN A 69 16.90 3.77 -23.95
C ASN A 69 15.60 4.25 -23.31
N THR A 70 15.70 5.17 -22.35
CA THR A 70 14.57 5.71 -21.60
C THR A 70 14.89 7.11 -21.11
N ASN A 71 13.87 7.96 -21.06
CA ASN A 71 13.97 9.32 -20.56
C ASN A 71 13.41 9.37 -19.14
N ILE A 72 14.11 10.05 -18.25
CA ILE A 72 13.54 10.44 -16.95
C ILE A 72 12.59 11.60 -17.24
N ILE A 73 11.29 11.34 -17.07
CA ILE A 73 10.19 12.27 -17.35
C ILE A 73 9.63 12.90 -16.07
N GLY A 74 9.91 12.29 -14.90
CA GLY A 74 9.40 12.71 -13.61
C GLY A 74 7.87 12.83 -13.61
N LYS A 75 7.36 13.85 -12.92
CA LYS A 75 5.92 14.16 -12.84
C LYS A 75 5.30 14.60 -14.17
N SER A 76 6.11 14.87 -15.22
CA SER A 76 5.59 15.14 -16.56
C SER A 76 5.21 13.89 -17.34
N ALA A 77 5.26 12.72 -16.71
CA ALA A 77 4.74 11.49 -17.28
C ALA A 77 3.29 11.67 -17.70
N LYS A 78 2.93 11.17 -18.89
CA LYS A 78 1.61 11.39 -19.47
C LYS A 78 0.49 10.96 -18.51
N GLU A 79 -0.35 11.90 -18.14
CA GLU A 79 -1.62 11.64 -17.45
C GLU A 79 -2.73 11.39 -18.45
N LEU A 80 -3.73 10.62 -18.03
CA LEU A 80 -4.91 10.33 -18.82
C LEU A 80 -6.14 10.90 -18.11
N GLU A 81 -6.99 11.58 -18.87
CA GLU A 81 -8.29 12.03 -18.40
C GLU A 81 -9.26 10.84 -18.34
N PHE A 82 -10.32 10.94 -17.54
CA PHE A 82 -11.42 9.97 -17.50
C PHE A 82 -12.33 10.09 -18.73
N ARG A 83 -11.79 9.81 -19.92
CA ARG A 83 -12.50 9.86 -21.20
C ARG A 83 -12.47 8.52 -21.91
N LEU A 84 -13.55 8.20 -22.63
CA LEU A 84 -13.71 6.92 -23.32
C LEU A 84 -12.59 6.62 -24.34
N ASP A 85 -12.11 7.65 -25.04
CA ASP A 85 -11.00 7.56 -25.99
C ASP A 85 -9.67 7.23 -25.30
N SER A 86 -9.44 7.79 -24.12
CA SER A 86 -8.26 7.53 -23.29
C SER A 86 -8.27 6.09 -22.77
N LEU A 87 -9.44 5.59 -22.33
CA LEU A 87 -9.65 4.21 -21.88
C LEU A 87 -9.49 3.19 -23.02
N GLN A 88 -9.96 3.49 -24.23
CA GLN A 88 -9.82 2.58 -25.37
C GLN A 88 -8.37 2.52 -25.88
N LYS A 89 -7.71 3.67 -26.01
CA LYS A 89 -6.36 3.78 -26.59
C LYS A 89 -5.29 3.07 -25.74
N SER A 90 -5.41 3.09 -24.42
CA SER A 90 -4.47 2.41 -23.52
C SER A 90 -4.64 0.89 -23.49
N THR A 91 -5.84 0.37 -23.79
CA THR A 91 -6.07 -1.07 -23.95
C THR A 91 -5.58 -1.59 -25.30
N GLU A 92 -5.56 -0.75 -26.33
CA GLU A 92 -5.12 -1.17 -27.66
C GLU A 92 -3.60 -1.33 -27.81
N SER A 93 -2.79 -0.57 -27.07
CA SER A 93 -1.32 -0.62 -27.16
C SER A 93 -0.72 -1.88 -26.53
N TRP A 94 -1.40 -2.49 -25.55
CA TRP A 94 -0.87 -3.56 -24.71
C TRP A 94 -1.42 -4.96 -25.04
N LYS A 95 -1.56 -5.28 -26.33
CA LYS A 95 -2.17 -6.54 -26.79
C LYS A 95 -1.16 -7.69 -26.97
N ALA A 96 -0.29 -7.92 -25.98
CA ALA A 96 0.65 -9.03 -25.99
C ALA A 96 0.22 -10.12 -24.98
N SER A 97 -0.12 -11.32 -25.43
CA SER A 97 -0.48 -12.43 -24.53
C SER A 97 0.73 -12.84 -23.68
N ARG A 98 0.64 -12.66 -22.36
CA ARG A 98 1.68 -13.10 -21.42
C ARG A 98 1.19 -14.30 -20.63
N ASP A 99 2.14 -15.13 -20.21
CA ASP A 99 1.87 -16.15 -19.22
C ASP A 99 1.90 -15.46 -17.84
N ILE A 100 0.75 -15.44 -17.18
CA ILE A 100 0.58 -14.98 -15.81
C ILE A 100 0.68 -16.19 -14.90
N PHE A 101 1.43 -16.02 -13.82
CA PHE A 101 1.40 -16.88 -12.66
C PHE A 101 0.25 -16.46 -11.76
N HIS A 102 -0.67 -17.37 -11.47
CA HIS A 102 -1.75 -17.17 -10.52
C HIS A 102 -1.54 -18.06 -9.29
N CYS A 103 -1.70 -17.51 -8.09
CA CYS A 103 -1.60 -18.27 -6.85
C CYS A 103 -2.97 -18.69 -6.32
N ASP A 104 -3.28 -19.99 -6.29
CA ASP A 104 -4.59 -20.50 -5.82
C ASP A 104 -4.86 -20.29 -4.33
N ASN A 105 -3.84 -19.95 -3.54
CA ASN A 105 -3.97 -19.73 -2.10
C ASN A 105 -4.33 -18.29 -1.75
N CYS A 106 -3.73 -17.32 -2.42
CA CYS A 106 -3.94 -15.90 -2.11
C CYS A 106 -4.51 -15.08 -3.26
N GLY A 107 -4.56 -15.62 -4.47
CA GLY A 107 -5.06 -14.95 -5.68
C GLY A 107 -4.08 -14.02 -6.38
N ALA A 108 -2.85 -13.86 -5.87
CA ALA A 108 -1.85 -12.96 -6.47
C ALA A 108 -1.46 -13.40 -7.88
N GLU A 109 -1.31 -12.40 -8.77
CA GLU A 109 -0.97 -12.58 -10.18
C GLU A 109 0.35 -11.88 -10.55
N LEU A 110 1.28 -12.63 -11.14
CA LEU A 110 2.60 -12.14 -11.51
C LEU A 110 2.85 -12.42 -12.98
N ALA A 111 3.38 -11.44 -13.71
CA ALA A 111 3.92 -11.72 -15.04
C ALA A 111 5.22 -12.51 -14.89
N LEU A 112 5.28 -13.72 -15.47
CA LEU A 112 6.49 -14.55 -15.48
C LEU A 112 7.17 -14.56 -16.84
N GLU A 113 8.48 -14.78 -16.81
CA GLU A 113 9.19 -15.35 -17.95
C GLU A 113 9.04 -16.88 -17.94
N LYS A 114 8.95 -17.49 -19.12
CA LYS A 114 8.60 -18.91 -19.37
C LYS A 114 9.45 -19.98 -18.64
N ALA A 115 10.41 -19.62 -17.79
CA ALA A 115 11.35 -20.53 -17.14
C ALA A 115 11.07 -20.84 -15.65
N ASP A 116 10.22 -20.09 -14.95
CA ASP A 116 10.07 -20.20 -13.48
C ASP A 116 8.76 -20.91 -13.03
N ILE A 117 8.55 -22.15 -13.50
CA ILE A 117 7.30 -22.90 -13.26
C ILE A 117 7.25 -23.50 -11.83
N THR A 118 8.38 -23.53 -11.12
CA THR A 118 8.50 -24.00 -9.72
C THR A 118 8.42 -22.87 -8.68
N ALA A 119 7.72 -21.77 -8.97
CA ALA A 119 7.76 -20.57 -8.14
C ALA A 119 6.87 -20.66 -6.89
N THR A 120 7.48 -20.48 -5.72
CA THR A 120 6.76 -20.14 -4.48
C THR A 120 6.20 -18.72 -4.60
N CYS A 121 4.91 -18.55 -4.26
CA CYS A 121 4.26 -17.24 -4.31
C CYS A 121 4.96 -16.24 -3.37
N PRO A 122 5.44 -15.08 -3.86
CA PRO A 122 6.16 -14.10 -3.06
C PRO A 122 5.27 -13.40 -2.03
N PHE A 123 3.94 -13.41 -2.20
CA PHE A 123 3.01 -12.76 -1.28
C PHE A 123 2.64 -13.64 -0.09
N CYS A 124 2.39 -14.94 -0.31
CA CYS A 124 1.85 -15.81 0.74
C CYS A 124 2.64 -17.11 0.97
N THR A 125 3.78 -17.31 0.32
CA THR A 125 4.63 -18.52 0.44
C THR A 125 3.98 -19.84 -0.01
N SER A 126 2.82 -19.79 -0.66
CA SER A 126 2.17 -20.99 -1.21
C SER A 126 2.88 -21.52 -2.45
N ASN A 127 2.92 -22.84 -2.57
CA ASN A 127 3.34 -23.56 -3.78
C ASN A 127 2.16 -24.01 -4.66
N LYS A 128 0.91 -23.66 -4.29
CA LYS A 128 -0.28 -23.88 -5.12
C LYS A 128 -0.40 -22.75 -6.13
N VAL A 129 0.17 -22.98 -7.30
CA VAL A 129 0.36 -21.98 -8.33
C VAL A 129 0.04 -22.57 -9.70
N GLY A 130 -0.62 -21.78 -10.54
CA GLY A 130 -1.01 -22.16 -11.89
C GLY A 130 -0.53 -21.13 -12.91
N LEU A 131 -0.36 -21.57 -14.16
CA LEU A 131 -0.12 -20.68 -15.29
C LEU A 131 -1.46 -20.38 -15.96
N GLN A 132 -1.71 -19.11 -16.25
CA GLN A 132 -2.87 -18.61 -16.95
C GLN A 132 -2.41 -17.63 -18.04
N SER A 133 -3.23 -17.43 -19.07
CA SER A 133 -2.96 -16.39 -20.05
C SER A 133 -3.49 -15.04 -19.55
N ALA A 134 -2.71 -13.98 -19.74
CA ALA A 134 -3.13 -12.63 -19.41
C ALA A 134 -4.43 -12.25 -20.12
N PRO A 135 -5.34 -11.52 -19.45
CA PRO A 135 -6.49 -10.92 -20.11
C PRO A 135 -6.04 -10.05 -21.30
N MET A 136 -6.79 -10.09 -22.41
CA MET A 136 -6.46 -9.31 -23.61
C MET A 136 -6.63 -7.79 -23.44
N GLU A 137 -7.28 -7.35 -22.36
CA GLU A 137 -7.64 -5.95 -22.09
C GLU A 137 -6.94 -5.44 -20.83
N GLU A 138 -5.61 -5.44 -20.84
CA GLU A 138 -4.81 -4.80 -19.80
C GLU A 138 -4.22 -3.48 -20.28
N PHE A 139 -4.03 -2.51 -19.37
CA PHE A 139 -3.33 -1.27 -19.64
C PHE A 139 -1.81 -1.50 -19.58
N GLU A 140 -1.08 -0.89 -20.51
CA GLU A 140 0.38 -0.76 -20.40
C GLU A 140 0.73 0.26 -19.31
N PRO A 141 1.70 -0.04 -18.42
CA PRO A 141 2.23 0.98 -17.52
C PRO A 141 2.77 2.16 -18.32
N GLN A 142 2.43 3.38 -17.92
CA GLN A 142 2.88 4.59 -18.59
C GLN A 142 4.27 5.01 -18.11
N ALA A 143 4.59 4.72 -16.85
CA ALA A 143 5.86 5.05 -16.24
C ALA A 143 6.31 3.99 -15.24
N ILE A 144 7.60 4.03 -14.91
CA ILE A 144 8.25 3.16 -13.94
C ILE A 144 9.19 3.98 -13.06
N ILE A 145 9.20 3.70 -11.77
CA ILE A 145 10.19 4.29 -10.86
C ILE A 145 11.48 3.48 -10.90
N THR A 146 12.61 4.16 -11.07
CA THR A 146 13.92 3.51 -11.05
C THR A 146 14.28 3.03 -9.65
N ILE A 147 14.87 1.84 -9.56
CA ILE A 147 15.42 1.29 -8.32
C ILE A 147 16.70 2.06 -7.94
N SER A 148 16.94 2.25 -6.65
CA SER A 148 18.15 2.92 -6.15
C SER A 148 18.85 2.20 -5.00
N VAL A 149 18.21 1.24 -4.35
CA VAL A 149 18.75 0.51 -3.20
C VAL A 149 19.01 -0.94 -3.60
N THR A 150 20.20 -1.46 -3.31
CA THR A 150 20.57 -2.81 -3.71
C THR A 150 19.98 -3.87 -2.78
N LYS A 151 19.98 -5.13 -3.25
CA LYS A 151 19.50 -6.27 -2.45
C LYS A 151 20.32 -6.42 -1.17
N GLU A 152 21.64 -6.25 -1.24
CA GLU A 152 22.57 -6.39 -0.11
C GLU A 152 22.32 -5.30 0.96
N GLU A 153 22.08 -4.07 0.52
CA GLU A 153 21.76 -2.96 1.42
C GLU A 153 20.43 -3.22 2.15
N VAL A 154 19.41 -3.66 1.42
CA VAL A 154 18.10 -4.00 2.00
C VAL A 154 18.22 -5.15 2.99
N VAL A 155 18.98 -6.18 2.67
CA VAL A 155 19.24 -7.31 3.57
C VAL A 155 19.83 -6.84 4.89
N ASN A 156 20.84 -5.97 4.86
CA ASN A 156 21.46 -5.46 6.07
C ASN A 156 20.47 -4.60 6.90
N LYS A 157 19.68 -3.75 6.24
CA LYS A 157 18.65 -2.94 6.92
C LYS A 157 17.57 -3.82 7.56
N ILE A 158 17.11 -4.88 6.88
CA ILE A 158 16.12 -5.82 7.41
C ILE A 158 16.65 -6.57 8.63
N LYS A 159 17.90 -7.05 8.60
CA LYS A 159 18.51 -7.72 9.78
C LYS A 159 18.50 -6.81 11.01
N VAL A 160 18.92 -5.56 10.84
CA VAL A 160 18.92 -4.57 11.92
C VAL A 160 17.49 -4.29 12.41
N TRP A 161 16.55 -4.12 11.48
CA TRP A 161 15.14 -3.84 11.81
C TRP A 161 14.48 -5.02 12.55
N LEU A 162 14.72 -6.26 12.13
CA LEU A 162 14.22 -7.47 12.79
C LEU A 162 14.82 -7.67 14.19
N GLY A 163 16.05 -7.21 14.41
CA GLY A 163 16.69 -7.24 15.74
C GLY A 163 16.16 -6.21 16.73
N LYS A 164 15.31 -5.27 16.30
CA LYS A 164 14.69 -4.27 17.20
C LYS A 164 13.43 -4.82 17.87
N GLY A 165 13.32 -4.58 19.18
CA GLY A 165 12.14 -4.87 20.00
C GLY A 165 12.32 -6.11 20.90
N TRP A 166 12.23 -5.92 22.22
CA TRP A 166 12.52 -6.96 23.21
C TRP A 166 11.47 -8.08 23.29
N PHE A 167 10.26 -7.80 22.81
CA PHE A 167 9.11 -8.72 22.81
C PHE A 167 8.98 -9.55 21.53
N HIS A 168 10.02 -9.58 20.67
CA HIS A 168 10.06 -10.44 19.49
C HIS A 168 10.94 -11.69 19.69
N PRO A 169 10.70 -12.77 18.92
CA PRO A 169 11.59 -13.93 18.85
C PRO A 169 13.00 -13.56 18.45
N ALA A 170 13.98 -13.94 19.28
CA ALA A 170 15.40 -13.65 19.03
C ALA A 170 15.91 -14.29 17.72
N GLN A 171 15.26 -15.37 17.26
CA GLN A 171 15.63 -16.04 16.01
C GLN A 171 15.16 -15.29 14.74
N LEU A 172 14.36 -14.21 14.86
CA LEU A 172 13.88 -13.48 13.69
C LEU A 172 15.00 -12.81 12.90
N SER A 173 16.05 -12.32 13.56
CA SER A 173 17.19 -11.71 12.86
C SER A 173 18.08 -12.72 12.11
N ASN A 174 17.72 -14.01 12.13
CA ASN A 174 18.49 -15.05 11.43
C ASN A 174 18.42 -14.87 9.92
N SER A 175 19.52 -15.26 9.25
CA SER A 175 19.70 -15.05 7.82
C SER A 175 18.76 -15.85 6.92
N ALA A 176 18.04 -16.85 7.46
CA ALA A 176 17.14 -17.70 6.67
C ALA A 176 16.01 -16.89 6.01
N LEU A 177 15.50 -15.83 6.66
CA LEU A 177 14.41 -15.01 6.11
C LEU A 177 14.82 -14.24 4.84
N ILE A 178 16.11 -13.95 4.69
CA ILE A 178 16.66 -13.21 3.54
C ILE A 178 16.56 -14.01 2.25
N GLN A 179 16.55 -15.34 2.34
CA GLN A 179 16.43 -16.21 1.16
C GLN A 179 15.08 -16.01 0.45
N PHE A 180 14.07 -15.50 1.16
CA PHE A 180 12.74 -15.19 0.63
C PHE A 180 12.59 -13.75 0.15
N LEU A 181 13.68 -12.99 0.04
CA LEU A 181 13.65 -11.62 -0.46
C LEU A 181 13.39 -11.60 -1.98
N ASN A 182 12.18 -11.20 -2.34
CA ASN A 182 11.74 -11.04 -3.71
C ASN A 182 11.83 -9.57 -4.12
N ALA A 183 12.43 -9.34 -5.29
CA ALA A 183 12.48 -8.03 -5.94
C ALA A 183 11.29 -7.95 -6.91
N LEU A 184 10.38 -6.99 -6.68
CA LEU A 184 9.17 -6.88 -7.48
C LEU A 184 8.75 -5.44 -7.77
N TYR A 185 8.10 -5.25 -8.90
CA TYR A 185 7.36 -4.03 -9.21
C TYR A 185 5.88 -4.23 -8.87
N ILE A 186 5.34 -3.32 -8.06
CA ILE A 186 3.92 -3.26 -7.73
C ILE A 186 3.21 -2.31 -8.70
N PRO A 187 2.06 -2.71 -9.26
CA PRO A 187 1.21 -1.82 -10.04
C PRO A 187 0.53 -0.81 -9.13
N VAL A 188 0.58 0.46 -9.50
CA VAL A 188 -0.01 1.56 -8.73
C VAL A 188 -0.75 2.50 -9.67
N TRP A 189 -1.94 2.89 -9.25
CA TRP A 189 -2.69 3.98 -9.85
C TRP A 189 -2.31 5.26 -9.13
N THR A 190 -1.91 6.29 -9.88
CA THR A 190 -1.81 7.65 -9.35
C THR A 190 -3.03 8.43 -9.79
N PHE A 191 -3.51 9.32 -8.93
CA PHE A 191 -4.65 10.17 -9.21
C PHE A 191 -4.34 11.61 -8.83
N ASP A 192 -4.68 12.51 -9.75
CA ASP A 192 -4.64 13.95 -9.53
C ASP A 192 -6.06 14.49 -9.55
N ALA A 193 -6.34 15.45 -8.66
CA ALA A 193 -7.64 16.09 -8.61
C ALA A 193 -7.58 17.43 -7.85
N SER A 194 -8.25 18.44 -8.41
CA SER A 194 -8.60 19.68 -7.72
C SER A 194 -9.86 19.47 -6.91
N ILE A 195 -9.79 19.66 -5.58
CA ILE A 195 -10.92 19.42 -4.68
C ILE A 195 -11.37 20.71 -4.02
N ASP A 196 -12.63 21.08 -4.27
CA ASP A 196 -13.33 22.14 -3.57
C ASP A 196 -14.22 21.53 -2.49
N SER A 197 -13.90 21.77 -1.22
CA SER A 197 -14.70 21.28 -0.10
C SER A 197 -15.34 22.43 0.68
N THR A 198 -16.61 22.27 1.03
CA THR A 198 -17.32 23.17 1.94
C THR A 198 -17.84 22.37 3.11
N TRP A 199 -17.70 22.91 4.32
CA TRP A 199 -18.18 22.27 5.53
C TRP A 199 -19.11 23.17 6.33
N ASN A 200 -19.98 22.57 7.12
CA ASN A 200 -20.76 23.23 8.16
C ASN A 200 -20.77 22.37 9.43
N ALA A 201 -20.81 23.02 10.59
CA ALA A 201 -20.87 22.32 11.87
C ALA A 201 -21.41 23.24 12.97
N LEU A 202 -21.94 22.63 14.03
CA LEU A 202 -22.12 23.30 15.32
C LEU A 202 -20.78 23.28 16.06
N VAL A 203 -20.21 24.45 16.29
CA VAL A 203 -18.95 24.63 17.00
C VAL A 203 -19.25 25.17 18.41
N GLY A 204 -18.76 24.46 19.41
CA GLY A 204 -18.97 24.75 20.82
C GLY A 204 -17.84 25.59 21.41
N TYR A 205 -18.17 26.68 22.08
CA TYR A 205 -17.22 27.53 22.78
C TYR A 205 -17.44 27.44 24.28
N GLU A 206 -16.38 27.15 25.02
CA GLU A 206 -16.45 27.09 26.48
C GLU A 206 -16.63 28.50 27.04
N LYS A 207 -17.71 28.68 27.79
CA LYS A 207 -18.02 29.92 28.51
C LYS A 207 -18.21 29.59 29.98
N GLN A 208 -17.50 30.32 30.84
CA GLN A 208 -17.71 30.25 32.28
C GLN A 208 -18.97 31.06 32.63
N GLU A 209 -19.90 30.44 33.35
CA GLU A 209 -21.11 31.07 33.85
C GLU A 209 -21.18 30.87 35.36
N SER A 210 -21.32 31.97 36.11
CA SER A 210 -21.59 31.92 37.55
C SER A 210 -23.09 31.79 37.78
N TYR A 211 -23.48 30.82 38.60
CA TYR A 211 -24.86 30.64 39.05
C TYR A 211 -24.91 30.57 40.56
N TYR A 212 -26.02 31.03 41.14
CA TYR A 212 -26.23 30.97 42.58
C TYR A 212 -26.85 29.62 42.94
N ASP A 213 -26.19 28.87 43.81
CA ASP A 213 -26.68 27.60 44.32
C ASP A 213 -27.47 27.82 45.61
N SER A 214 -28.79 27.61 45.53
CA SER A 214 -29.70 27.86 46.65
C SER A 214 -29.54 26.85 47.79
N SER A 215 -29.02 25.64 47.56
CA SER A 215 -28.81 24.65 48.62
C SER A 215 -27.64 25.05 49.51
N ASP A 216 -26.56 25.51 48.89
CA ASP A 216 -25.29 25.82 49.56
C ASP A 216 -25.12 27.33 49.82
N LYS A 217 -26.11 28.14 49.41
CA LYS A 217 -26.14 29.61 49.52
C LYS A 217 -24.86 30.29 49.03
N THR A 218 -24.27 29.76 47.97
CA THR A 218 -22.98 30.21 47.42
C THR A 218 -23.02 30.35 45.91
N TRP A 219 -22.24 31.29 45.38
CA TRP A 219 -22.01 31.40 43.94
C TRP A 219 -21.05 30.31 43.49
N LYS A 220 -21.44 29.53 42.49
CA LYS A 220 -20.62 28.50 41.85
C LYS A 220 -20.43 28.84 40.39
N THR A 221 -19.29 28.42 39.83
CA THR A 221 -18.99 28.58 38.41
C THR A 221 -19.14 27.22 37.73
N ARG A 222 -19.81 27.21 36.57
CA ARG A 222 -19.86 26.04 35.68
C ARG A 222 -19.39 26.41 34.29
N THR A 223 -18.76 25.45 33.61
CA THR A 223 -18.48 25.55 32.18
C THR A 223 -19.77 25.22 31.41
N LYS A 224 -20.23 26.15 30.60
CA LYS A 224 -21.31 25.93 29.62
C LYS A 224 -20.70 25.99 28.23
N ILE A 225 -21.12 25.09 27.35
CA ILE A 225 -20.74 25.12 25.94
C ILE A 225 -21.80 25.92 25.18
N ASP A 226 -21.39 27.03 24.58
CA ASP A 226 -22.21 27.84 23.70
C ASP A 226 -22.04 27.36 22.26
N TRP A 227 -23.13 26.95 21.61
CA TRP A 227 -23.10 26.32 20.29
C TRP A 227 -23.51 27.32 19.22
N ARG A 228 -22.65 27.50 18.22
CA ARG A 228 -22.95 28.33 17.05
C ARG A 228 -22.68 27.57 15.76
N TRP A 229 -23.54 27.78 14.77
CA TRP A 229 -23.31 27.25 13.43
C TRP A 229 -22.17 28.02 12.78
N GLU A 230 -21.18 27.29 12.31
CA GLU A 230 -20.08 27.81 11.49
C GLU A 230 -19.98 27.01 10.21
N ASN A 231 -19.36 27.63 9.22
CA ASN A 231 -19.06 27.02 7.94
C ASN A 231 -17.70 27.52 7.45
N GLY A 232 -17.12 26.78 6.52
CA GLY A 232 -15.88 27.13 5.87
C GLY A 232 -15.69 26.39 4.57
N SER A 233 -14.62 26.74 3.88
CA SER A 233 -14.24 26.11 2.61
C SER A 233 -12.74 25.84 2.58
N VAL A 234 -12.38 24.71 1.98
CA VAL A 234 -11.01 24.28 1.75
C VAL A 234 -10.88 23.90 0.29
N ASN A 235 -9.97 24.55 -0.43
CA ASN A 235 -9.52 24.12 -1.75
C ASN A 235 -8.14 23.46 -1.62
N ARG A 236 -7.96 22.28 -2.20
CA ARG A 236 -6.65 21.62 -2.31
C ARG A 236 -6.52 20.91 -3.64
N PHE A 237 -5.32 20.97 -4.20
CA PHE A 237 -4.91 20.09 -5.30
C PHE A 237 -4.24 18.84 -4.71
N ILE A 238 -4.72 17.68 -5.11
CA ILE A 238 -4.11 16.38 -4.81
C ILE A 238 -3.24 16.01 -6.01
N ASP A 239 -1.95 15.81 -5.75
CA ASP A 239 -0.91 15.53 -6.74
C ASP A 239 -0.26 14.17 -6.44
N ASP A 240 -0.43 13.23 -7.37
CA ASP A 240 -0.03 11.83 -7.38
C ASP A 240 -0.47 11.01 -6.14
N MET A 241 -1.77 10.96 -5.84
CA MET A 241 -2.29 10.04 -4.81
C MET A 241 -2.07 8.58 -5.22
N LEU A 242 -1.21 7.86 -4.49
CA LEU A 242 -0.87 6.48 -4.79
C LEU A 242 -1.92 5.49 -4.26
N ILE A 243 -2.49 4.68 -5.15
CA ILE A 243 -3.40 3.59 -4.81
C ILE A 243 -2.85 2.27 -5.38
N PRO A 244 -2.51 1.28 -4.52
CA PRO A 244 -2.07 -0.02 -5.00
C PRO A 244 -3.09 -0.65 -5.95
N GLY A 245 -2.63 -1.02 -7.15
CA GLY A 245 -3.39 -1.69 -8.19
C GLY A 245 -3.63 -3.18 -7.92
N SER A 246 -3.24 -3.69 -6.75
CA SER A 246 -3.45 -5.09 -6.36
C SER A 246 -4.23 -5.19 -5.05
N LYS A 247 -5.22 -6.08 -5.03
CA LYS A 247 -5.98 -6.41 -3.81
C LYS A 247 -5.15 -7.24 -2.81
N TYR A 248 -4.00 -7.76 -3.23
CA TYR A 248 -3.15 -8.68 -2.47
C TYR A 248 -1.91 -8.00 -1.87
N VAL A 249 -1.65 -6.76 -2.26
CA VAL A 249 -0.67 -5.91 -1.60
C VAL A 249 -1.28 -5.43 -0.29
N ASN A 250 -0.58 -5.66 0.82
CA ASN A 250 -1.00 -5.16 2.11
C ASN A 250 -0.94 -3.63 2.11
N ALA A 251 -2.09 -2.98 1.96
CA ALA A 251 -2.22 -1.52 1.85
C ALA A 251 -1.59 -0.79 3.04
N ARG A 252 -1.66 -1.36 4.25
CA ARG A 252 -1.03 -0.78 5.43
C ARG A 252 0.48 -0.76 5.31
N LEU A 253 1.11 -1.86 4.89
CA LEU A 253 2.57 -1.89 4.67
C LEU A 253 2.97 -0.94 3.54
N PHE A 254 2.20 -0.91 2.45
CA PHE A 254 2.42 0.01 1.34
C PHE A 254 2.45 1.48 1.80
N ASN A 255 1.43 1.92 2.54
CA ASN A 255 1.35 3.28 3.04
C ASN A 255 2.53 3.64 3.98
N HIS A 256 3.11 2.67 4.69
CA HIS A 256 4.24 2.91 5.60
C HIS A 256 5.58 2.97 4.87
N ILE A 257 5.72 2.38 3.68
CA ILE A 257 6.96 2.46 2.88
C ILE A 257 7.03 3.73 2.00
N GLU A 258 5.92 4.47 1.89
CA GLU A 258 5.89 5.81 1.31
C GLU A 258 6.72 6.83 2.12
N PRO A 259 7.25 7.90 1.53
CA PRO A 259 7.01 8.36 0.15
C PRO A 259 7.92 7.69 -0.88
N PHE A 260 7.44 7.66 -2.13
CA PHE A 260 8.26 7.44 -3.32
C PHE A 260 8.56 8.79 -3.98
N ASP A 261 9.79 8.98 -4.44
CA ASP A 261 10.20 10.15 -5.20
C ASP A 261 9.78 9.99 -6.66
N LEU A 262 8.60 10.52 -6.97
CA LEU A 262 8.00 10.48 -8.31
C LEU A 262 8.72 11.37 -9.32
N THR A 263 9.61 12.26 -8.88
CA THR A 263 10.43 13.06 -9.81
C THR A 263 11.43 12.19 -10.59
N LYS A 264 11.68 10.96 -10.12
CA LYS A 264 12.54 9.96 -10.76
C LYS A 264 11.76 8.94 -11.62
N MET A 265 10.51 9.24 -11.99
CA MET A 265 9.77 8.43 -12.96
C MET A 265 10.47 8.47 -14.32
N ALA A 266 10.62 7.30 -14.91
CA ALA A 266 11.06 7.12 -16.29
C ALA A 266 9.90 6.62 -17.15
N ASP A 267 9.95 6.89 -18.46
CA ASP A 267 9.03 6.25 -19.41
C ASP A 267 9.12 4.74 -19.25
N PHE A 268 7.98 4.06 -19.28
CA PHE A 268 7.96 2.61 -19.15
C PHE A 268 8.83 1.96 -20.22
N ASN A 269 9.87 1.25 -19.77
CA ASN A 269 10.70 0.41 -20.60
C ASN A 269 10.82 -0.96 -19.92
N PRO A 270 10.44 -2.07 -20.60
CA PRO A 270 10.56 -3.41 -20.04
C PRO A 270 11.96 -3.78 -19.55
N ASP A 271 13.02 -3.13 -20.04
CA ASP A 271 14.40 -3.36 -19.60
C ASP A 271 14.63 -3.17 -18.09
N PHE A 272 13.82 -2.34 -17.43
CA PHE A 272 13.85 -2.18 -15.97
C PHE A 272 13.32 -3.40 -15.20
N LEU A 273 12.63 -4.31 -15.88
CA LEU A 273 12.11 -5.56 -15.32
C LEU A 273 13.13 -6.71 -15.42
N ALA A 274 14.28 -6.52 -16.08
CA ALA A 274 15.30 -7.55 -16.19
C ALA A 274 15.79 -8.00 -14.79
N GLY A 275 15.54 -9.27 -14.44
CA GLY A 275 15.85 -9.83 -13.11
C GLY A 275 14.86 -9.47 -12.00
N TRP A 276 13.76 -8.78 -12.33
CA TRP A 276 12.70 -8.37 -11.39
C TRP A 276 11.35 -8.94 -11.81
N LYS A 277 10.51 -9.29 -10.83
CA LYS A 277 9.13 -9.73 -11.11
C LYS A 277 8.22 -8.51 -11.25
N ALA A 278 7.26 -8.54 -12.16
CA ALA A 278 6.23 -7.51 -12.26
C ALA A 278 4.88 -8.09 -11.84
N HIS A 279 4.26 -7.49 -10.83
CA HIS A 279 2.92 -7.84 -10.39
C HIS A 279 1.88 -7.22 -11.33
N THR A 280 0.85 -7.98 -11.72
CA THR A 280 -0.23 -7.45 -12.57
C THR A 280 -1.30 -6.81 -11.69
N TYR A 281 -1.96 -5.76 -12.20
CA TYR A 281 -3.02 -5.13 -11.41
C TYR A 281 -4.25 -6.05 -11.36
N THR A 282 -4.80 -6.23 -10.17
CA THR A 282 -6.05 -6.98 -9.94
C THR A 282 -7.17 -6.07 -9.42
N LYS A 283 -6.81 -4.83 -9.09
CA LYS A 283 -7.71 -3.71 -8.81
C LYS A 283 -7.74 -2.82 -10.05
N TYR A 284 -8.84 -2.91 -10.80
CA TYR A 284 -9.05 -2.10 -12.01
C TYR A 284 -9.28 -0.63 -11.67
N LEU A 285 -9.10 0.24 -12.67
CA LEU A 285 -9.19 1.69 -12.52
C LEU A 285 -10.46 2.19 -11.79
N PRO A 286 -11.70 1.71 -12.09
CA PRO A 286 -12.89 2.17 -11.36
C PRO A 286 -12.84 1.86 -9.86
N ASP A 287 -12.44 0.63 -9.49
CA ASP A 287 -12.29 0.22 -8.09
C ASP A 287 -11.21 1.06 -7.38
N ALA A 288 -10.07 1.27 -8.06
CA ALA A 288 -8.97 2.07 -7.54
C ALA A 288 -9.37 3.54 -7.37
N TRP A 289 -10.17 4.09 -8.30
CA TRP A 289 -10.63 5.47 -8.23
C TRP A 289 -11.63 5.68 -7.09
N GLU A 290 -12.56 4.75 -6.85
CA GLU A 290 -13.46 4.84 -5.69
C GLU A 290 -12.69 4.82 -4.36
N GLU A 291 -11.63 4.01 -4.27
CA GLU A 291 -10.73 4.02 -3.12
C GLU A 291 -9.97 5.34 -3.00
N GLY A 292 -9.43 5.87 -4.11
CA GLY A 292 -8.79 7.18 -4.19
C GLY A 292 -9.71 8.29 -3.69
N LYS A 293 -10.95 8.36 -4.19
CA LYS A 293 -11.95 9.34 -3.74
C LYS A 293 -12.25 9.26 -2.26
N ARG A 294 -12.31 8.05 -1.69
CA ARG A 294 -12.50 7.87 -0.24
C ARG A 294 -11.31 8.42 0.56
N ASN A 295 -10.09 8.13 0.13
CA ASN A 295 -8.88 8.63 0.80
C ASN A 295 -8.74 10.16 0.68
N ILE A 296 -9.06 10.72 -0.50
CA ILE A 296 -9.12 12.16 -0.73
C ILE A 296 -10.18 12.80 0.17
N ARG A 297 -11.39 12.23 0.27
CA ARG A 297 -12.45 12.75 1.15
C ARG A 297 -12.04 12.76 2.62
N GLU A 298 -11.39 11.71 3.13
CA GLU A 298 -10.88 11.73 4.52
C GLU A 298 -9.77 12.78 4.70
N THR A 299 -8.90 12.96 3.70
CA THR A 299 -7.87 14.03 3.72
C THR A 299 -8.52 15.43 3.78
N MET A 300 -9.54 15.67 2.96
CA MET A 300 -10.26 16.94 2.94
C MET A 300 -11.10 17.16 4.21
N LYS A 301 -11.68 16.09 4.76
CA LYS A 301 -12.39 16.14 6.04
C LYS A 301 -11.47 16.54 7.18
N ASN A 302 -10.27 15.98 7.25
CA ASN A 302 -9.25 16.41 8.21
C ASN A 302 -8.89 17.87 8.01
N ALA A 303 -8.66 18.30 6.77
CA ALA A 303 -8.38 19.70 6.43
C ALA A 303 -9.50 20.67 6.85
N CYS A 304 -10.76 20.25 6.72
CA CYS A 304 -11.92 21.03 7.16
C CYS A 304 -12.01 21.06 8.70
N ASN A 305 -11.78 19.94 9.37
CA ASN A 305 -11.73 19.89 10.84
C ASN A 305 -10.60 20.77 11.40
N ASP A 306 -9.45 20.85 10.73
CA ASP A 306 -8.33 21.71 11.12
C ASP A 306 -8.68 23.21 11.08
N GLN A 307 -9.68 23.62 10.31
CA GLN A 307 -10.20 25.00 10.32
C GLN A 307 -11.07 25.29 11.55
N ILE A 308 -11.59 24.26 12.24
CA ILE A 308 -12.49 24.44 13.37
C ILE A 308 -11.65 24.75 14.63
N PRO A 309 -11.83 25.92 15.27
CA PRO A 309 -10.95 26.37 16.36
C PRO A 309 -11.25 25.68 17.71
N SER A 310 -12.21 24.77 17.78
CA SER A 310 -12.66 24.11 19.00
C SER A 310 -12.73 22.60 18.85
N GLN A 311 -12.49 21.88 19.95
CA GLN A 311 -12.64 20.43 20.03
C GLN A 311 -14.11 20.00 20.18
N HIS A 312 -15.00 20.93 20.57
CA HIS A 312 -16.42 20.65 20.72
C HIS A 312 -17.14 20.84 19.39
N VAL A 313 -17.31 19.75 18.63
CA VAL A 313 -17.95 19.79 17.30
C VAL A 313 -19.16 18.85 17.26
N ARG A 314 -20.27 19.32 16.69
CA ARG A 314 -21.49 18.52 16.46
C ARG A 314 -22.02 18.75 15.04
N ASN A 315 -22.76 17.76 14.54
CA ASN A 315 -23.44 17.83 13.24
C ASN A 315 -22.53 18.30 12.10
N PHE A 316 -21.28 17.85 12.09
CA PHE A 316 -20.35 18.15 11.03
C PHE A 316 -20.85 17.53 9.72
N SER A 317 -20.96 18.35 8.69
CA SER A 317 -21.24 17.92 7.32
C SER A 317 -20.26 18.57 6.37
N MET A 318 -19.86 17.84 5.34
CA MET A 318 -18.92 18.29 4.32
C MET A 318 -19.38 17.81 2.95
N THR A 319 -19.31 18.70 1.98
CA THR A 319 -19.40 18.38 0.55
C THR A 319 -18.02 18.55 -0.07
N ALA A 320 -17.65 17.66 -0.99
CA ALA A 320 -16.39 17.73 -1.71
C ALA A 320 -16.65 17.53 -3.20
N ASP A 321 -16.37 18.56 -3.99
CA ASP A 321 -16.49 18.59 -5.44
C ASP A 321 -15.12 18.32 -6.07
N PHE A 322 -15.08 17.33 -6.97
CA PHE A 322 -13.86 16.89 -7.67
C PHE A 322 -13.82 17.52 -9.06
N LYS A 323 -12.66 18.06 -9.44
CA LYS A 323 -12.39 18.71 -10.72
C LYS A 323 -11.02 18.30 -11.24
N ASP A 324 -10.82 18.45 -12.55
CA ASP A 324 -9.54 18.19 -13.23
C ASP A 324 -8.97 16.80 -12.88
N GLU A 325 -9.83 15.78 -12.90
CA GLU A 325 -9.48 14.42 -12.54
C GLU A 325 -8.60 13.78 -13.61
N SER A 326 -7.39 13.38 -13.24
CA SER A 326 -6.48 12.64 -14.10
C SER A 326 -5.95 11.39 -13.38
N TRP A 327 -5.47 10.43 -14.16
CA TRP A 327 -4.89 9.20 -13.63
C TRP A 327 -3.66 8.77 -14.42
N ARG A 328 -2.80 7.99 -13.75
CA ARG A 328 -1.66 7.32 -14.36
C ARG A 328 -1.53 5.90 -13.84
N TYR A 329 -1.17 4.97 -14.73
CA TYR A 329 -0.75 3.63 -14.32
C TYR A 329 0.79 3.55 -14.29
N ILE A 330 1.36 3.28 -13.10
CA ILE A 330 2.80 3.22 -12.89
C ILE A 330 3.24 1.94 -12.19
N LEU A 331 4.53 1.61 -12.30
CA LEU A 331 5.17 0.53 -11.57
C LEU A 331 6.14 1.09 -10.51
N LEU A 332 5.94 0.67 -9.25
CA LEU A 332 6.80 1.04 -8.13
C LEU A 332 7.69 -0.13 -7.68
N PRO A 333 9.01 0.06 -7.54
CA PRO A 333 9.91 -1.00 -7.13
C PRO A 333 9.88 -1.20 -5.61
N VAL A 334 9.65 -2.44 -5.19
CA VAL A 334 9.72 -2.83 -3.78
C VAL A 334 10.44 -4.16 -3.61
N TYR A 335 10.99 -4.36 -2.43
CA TYR A 335 11.34 -5.69 -1.97
C TYR A 335 10.27 -6.22 -1.03
N LEU A 336 9.92 -7.50 -1.19
CA LEU A 336 8.96 -8.18 -0.33
C LEU A 336 9.55 -9.47 0.22
N ILE A 337 9.44 -9.64 1.52
CA ILE A 337 9.65 -10.91 2.22
C ILE A 337 8.30 -11.34 2.76
N SER A 338 7.92 -12.59 2.48
CA SER A 338 6.83 -13.27 3.17
C SER A 338 7.40 -14.50 3.86
N TYR A 339 7.05 -14.68 5.13
CA TYR A 339 7.52 -15.81 5.93
C TYR A 339 6.44 -16.29 6.88
N GLN A 340 6.48 -17.58 7.21
CA GLN A 340 5.52 -18.21 8.10
C GLN A 340 6.11 -18.37 9.50
N TYR A 341 5.37 -17.96 10.51
CA TYR A 341 5.70 -18.16 11.92
C TYR A 341 4.44 -18.58 12.67
N ASN A 342 4.48 -19.69 13.41
CA ASN A 342 3.33 -20.26 14.12
C ASN A 342 2.04 -20.34 13.27
N GLN A 343 2.17 -20.82 12.03
CA GLN A 343 1.08 -20.96 11.06
C GLN A 343 0.46 -19.63 10.56
N GLN A 344 1.02 -18.48 10.91
CA GLN A 344 0.62 -17.18 10.40
C GLN A 344 1.66 -16.64 9.42
N ILE A 345 1.21 -15.93 8.40
CA ILE A 345 2.08 -15.30 7.40
C ILE A 345 2.36 -13.88 7.85
N PHE A 346 3.64 -13.53 7.88
CA PHE A 346 4.14 -12.19 8.16
C PHE A 346 4.80 -11.66 6.90
N GLN A 347 4.60 -10.36 6.65
CA GLN A 347 5.15 -9.68 5.48
C GLN A 347 6.04 -8.52 5.88
N ILE A 348 7.13 -8.33 5.14
CA ILE A 348 8.00 -7.15 5.23
C ILE A 348 8.13 -6.60 3.83
N MET A 349 7.82 -5.31 3.68
CA MET A 349 7.94 -4.56 2.45
C MET A 349 9.00 -3.48 2.62
N VAL A 350 9.82 -3.28 1.59
CA VAL A 350 10.84 -2.25 1.58
C VAL A 350 10.75 -1.46 0.28
N ASN A 351 10.69 -0.14 0.40
CA ASN A 351 10.78 0.76 -0.73
C ASN A 351 12.17 0.62 -1.38
N ALA A 352 12.25 0.17 -2.63
CA ALA A 352 13.54 -0.09 -3.29
C ALA A 352 14.22 1.18 -3.86
N GLN A 353 13.63 2.35 -3.64
CA GLN A 353 14.20 3.65 -3.98
C GLN A 353 14.78 4.35 -2.74
N THR A 354 14.08 4.30 -1.60
CA THR A 354 14.50 4.98 -0.35
C THR A 354 15.09 4.03 0.69
N GLY A 355 14.74 2.74 0.61
CA GLY A 355 15.10 1.72 1.59
C GLY A 355 14.30 1.83 2.88
N LYS A 356 13.17 2.57 2.90
CA LYS A 356 12.23 2.61 4.02
C LYS A 356 11.57 1.25 4.18
N ILE A 357 11.54 0.73 5.41
CA ILE A 357 11.03 -0.61 5.75
C ILE A 357 9.70 -0.46 6.47
N ALA A 358 8.73 -1.27 6.09
CA ALA A 358 7.54 -1.54 6.87
C ALA A 358 7.32 -3.05 6.93
N GLY A 359 6.92 -3.58 8.07
CA GLY A 359 6.70 -5.02 8.15
C GLY A 359 6.04 -5.45 9.44
N GLN A 360 5.56 -6.68 9.42
CA GLN A 360 4.97 -7.37 10.54
C GLN A 360 6.03 -8.24 11.22
N LYS A 361 6.03 -8.25 12.56
CA LYS A 361 6.90 -9.13 13.36
C LYS A 361 6.07 -9.93 14.35
N PRO A 362 6.26 -11.25 14.46
CA PRO A 362 5.57 -12.02 15.49
C PRO A 362 5.96 -11.53 16.88
N VAL A 363 4.98 -11.52 17.79
CA VAL A 363 5.17 -11.10 19.17
C VAL A 363 5.22 -12.32 20.07
N GLU A 364 6.22 -12.36 20.95
CA GLU A 364 6.27 -13.30 22.07
C GLU A 364 5.37 -12.80 23.20
N TRP A 365 4.07 -13.03 23.09
CA TRP A 365 3.07 -12.56 24.05
C TRP A 365 3.36 -12.93 25.50
N LYS A 366 4.08 -14.04 25.76
CA LYS A 366 4.54 -14.40 27.11
C LYS A 366 5.43 -13.32 27.72
N LYS A 367 6.40 -12.78 26.96
CA LYS A 367 7.29 -11.69 27.41
C LYS A 367 6.48 -10.43 27.73
N VAL A 368 5.50 -10.10 26.89
CA VAL A 368 4.59 -8.96 27.09
C VAL A 368 3.78 -9.12 28.38
N TRP A 369 3.14 -10.28 28.59
CA TRP A 369 2.36 -10.53 29.81
C TRP A 369 3.20 -10.50 31.08
N PHE A 370 4.42 -11.06 31.07
CA PHE A 370 5.33 -10.97 32.22
C PHE A 370 5.73 -9.53 32.53
N ALA A 371 5.98 -8.69 31.52
CA ALA A 371 6.28 -7.28 31.74
C ALA A 371 5.09 -6.51 32.30
N ILE A 372 3.88 -6.74 31.76
CA ILE A 372 2.63 -6.14 32.26
C ILE A 372 2.40 -6.54 33.73
N LEU A 373 2.55 -7.83 34.05
CA LEU A 373 2.40 -8.33 35.41
C LEU A 373 3.47 -7.74 36.35
N GLY A 374 4.71 -7.62 35.89
CA GLY A 374 5.80 -6.97 36.62
C GLY A 374 5.56 -5.49 36.91
N LEU A 375 4.90 -4.75 36.00
CA LEU A 375 4.57 -3.34 36.19
C LEU A 375 3.36 -3.12 37.12
N ILE A 376 2.37 -4.00 37.06
CA ILE A 376 1.13 -3.86 37.84
C ILE A 376 1.30 -4.40 39.26
N SER A 377 2.10 -5.46 39.43
CA SER A 377 2.21 -6.16 40.72
C SER A 377 2.68 -5.30 41.91
N PRO A 378 3.64 -4.36 41.80
CA PRO A 378 4.04 -3.54 42.94
C PRO A 378 2.91 -2.64 43.43
N GLY A 379 2.18 -2.00 42.51
CA GLY A 379 1.02 -1.16 42.84
C GLY A 379 -0.13 -1.98 43.43
N ALA A 380 -0.44 -3.14 42.85
CA ALA A 380 -1.48 -4.02 43.36
C ALA A 380 -1.17 -4.55 44.76
N LEU A 381 0.05 -5.06 44.98
CA LEU A 381 0.48 -5.62 46.27
C LEU A 381 0.53 -4.55 47.37
N THR A 382 1.05 -3.36 47.07
CA THR A 382 1.08 -2.23 48.03
C THR A 382 -0.32 -1.73 48.36
N THR A 383 -1.24 -1.70 47.38
CA THR A 383 -2.65 -1.34 47.62
C THR A 383 -3.34 -2.36 48.52
N VAL A 384 -3.16 -3.67 48.27
CA VAL A 384 -3.72 -4.74 49.11
C VAL A 384 -3.15 -4.68 50.53
N LEU A 385 -1.84 -4.46 50.68
CA LEU A 385 -1.21 -4.29 51.99
C LEU A 385 -1.75 -3.06 52.74
N GLY A 386 -1.92 -1.94 52.03
CA GLY A 386 -2.53 -0.73 52.56
C GLY A 386 -3.97 -0.95 53.04
N LEU A 387 -4.77 -1.71 52.28
CA LEU A 387 -6.14 -2.09 52.68
C LEU A 387 -6.15 -2.91 53.97
N LEU A 388 -5.31 -3.94 54.05
CA LEU A 388 -5.22 -4.80 55.23
C LEU A 388 -4.78 -4.03 56.48
N LEU A 389 -3.80 -3.13 56.36
CA LEU A 389 -3.33 -2.30 57.47
C LEU A 389 -4.32 -1.21 57.87
N SER A 390 -5.17 -0.75 56.94
CA SER A 390 -6.21 0.24 57.25
C SER A 390 -7.28 -0.35 58.17
N LEU A 391 -7.58 -1.65 58.05
CA LEU A 391 -8.48 -2.37 58.96
C LEU A 391 -7.92 -2.51 60.40
N LEU A 392 -6.61 -2.33 60.59
CA LEU A 392 -5.89 -2.50 61.86
C LEU A 392 -5.56 -1.15 62.56
N GLY A 393 -6.33 -0.09 62.30
CA GLY A 393 -6.18 1.20 62.99
C GLY A 393 -5.83 2.40 62.11
N GLY A 394 -6.15 2.36 60.81
CA GLY A 394 -6.08 3.54 59.93
C GLY A 394 -4.69 3.95 59.43
N ILE A 395 -3.63 3.23 59.83
CA ILE A 395 -2.23 3.53 59.45
C ILE A 395 -1.97 3.24 57.95
N GLY A 396 -2.79 2.39 57.32
CA GLY A 396 -2.62 1.95 55.94
C GLY A 396 -3.02 2.94 54.83
N ILE A 397 -3.59 4.11 55.17
CA ILE A 397 -4.12 5.07 54.17
C ILE A 397 -3.02 5.60 53.24
N ILE A 398 -1.83 5.88 53.77
CA ILE A 398 -0.69 6.37 52.97
C ILE A 398 -0.26 5.31 51.95
N LEU A 399 -0.17 4.04 52.37
CA LEU A 399 0.20 2.92 51.49
C LEU A 399 -0.86 2.66 50.42
N LEU A 400 -2.14 2.85 50.75
CA LEU A 400 -3.25 2.79 49.80
C LEU A 400 -3.10 3.83 48.68
N VAL A 401 -2.80 5.09 49.04
CA VAL A 401 -2.62 6.17 48.06
C VAL A 401 -1.40 5.90 47.18
N ILE A 402 -0.26 5.54 47.79
CA ILE A 402 0.97 5.23 47.04
C ILE A 402 0.75 4.04 46.10
N GLY A 403 0.13 2.97 46.60
CA GLY A 403 -0.18 1.78 45.80
C GLY A 403 -1.13 2.07 44.64
N GLY A 404 -2.16 2.88 44.88
CA GLY A 404 -3.10 3.32 43.84
C GLY A 404 -2.41 4.13 42.74
N VAL A 405 -1.54 5.08 43.10
CA VAL A 405 -0.77 5.87 42.12
C VAL A 405 0.16 4.99 41.31
N LEU A 406 0.93 4.09 41.97
CA LEU A 406 1.81 3.15 41.27
C LEU A 406 1.05 2.20 40.35
N PHE A 407 -0.14 1.74 40.77
CA PHE A 407 -1.00 0.88 39.96
C PHE A 407 -1.49 1.61 38.71
N ILE A 408 -1.94 2.87 38.83
CA ILE A 408 -2.37 3.67 37.67
C ILE A 408 -1.22 3.90 36.70
N ILE A 409 -0.03 4.27 37.19
CA ILE A 409 1.17 4.43 36.35
C ILE A 409 1.50 3.12 35.63
N GLY A 410 1.53 2.01 36.37
CA GLY A 410 1.78 0.68 35.81
C GLY A 410 0.75 0.29 34.75
N LEU A 411 -0.52 0.65 34.94
CA LEU A 411 -1.61 0.38 33.99
C LEU A 411 -1.46 1.19 32.71
N ILE A 412 -1.13 2.50 32.80
CA ILE A 412 -0.88 3.34 31.63
C ILE A 412 0.29 2.77 30.80
N ILE A 413 1.42 2.47 31.45
CA ILE A 413 2.60 1.90 30.77
C ILE A 413 2.26 0.53 30.15
N SER A 414 1.48 -0.30 30.86
CA SER A 414 1.05 -1.61 30.36
C SER A 414 0.19 -1.50 29.11
N ILE A 415 -0.71 -0.52 29.06
CA ILE A 415 -1.53 -0.24 27.86
C ILE A 415 -0.61 0.15 26.70
N THR A 416 0.37 1.03 26.92
CA THR A 416 1.33 1.42 25.89
C THR A 416 2.17 0.24 25.38
N ILE A 417 2.67 -0.62 26.27
CA ILE A 417 3.41 -1.83 25.89
C ILE A 417 2.54 -2.78 25.07
N TYR A 418 1.30 -3.01 25.51
CA TYR A 418 0.35 -3.87 24.80
C TYR A 418 0.03 -3.32 23.39
N GLN A 419 -0.25 -2.02 23.28
CA GLN A 419 -0.52 -1.35 22.00
C GLN A 419 0.70 -1.42 21.07
N ASN A 420 1.91 -1.15 21.58
CA ASN A 420 3.14 -1.23 20.78
C ASN A 420 3.41 -2.66 20.29
N ALA A 421 3.19 -3.67 21.13
CA ALA A 421 3.33 -5.07 20.75
C ALA A 421 2.32 -5.44 19.65
N LYS A 422 1.04 -5.12 19.86
CA LYS A 422 -0.03 -5.37 18.88
C LYS A 422 0.24 -4.66 17.55
N ASN A 423 0.64 -3.39 17.59
CA ASN A 423 0.98 -2.61 16.40
C ASN A 423 2.15 -3.24 15.63
N SER A 424 3.13 -3.81 16.33
CA SER A 424 4.26 -4.47 15.68
C SER A 424 3.87 -5.78 14.98
N GLU A 425 2.94 -6.53 15.57
CA GLU A 425 2.38 -7.73 14.95
C GLU A 425 1.54 -7.39 13.71
N GLU A 426 0.82 -6.27 13.78
CA GLU A 426 -0.06 -5.78 12.72
C GLU A 426 0.67 -5.02 11.59
N GLY A 427 1.94 -4.67 11.78
CA GLY A 427 2.76 -3.94 10.81
C GLY A 427 2.50 -2.43 10.78
N THR A 428 2.05 -1.85 11.89
CA THR A 428 1.86 -0.40 12.09
C THR A 428 2.94 0.26 12.97
N SER A 429 3.92 -0.49 13.46
CA SER A 429 5.01 0.05 14.27
C SER A 429 6.13 0.61 13.40
N GLU A 430 6.60 1.83 13.71
CA GLU A 430 7.79 2.46 13.10
C GLU A 430 9.11 1.71 13.34
#